data_AF-A0A4R6ENJ9-F1
#
_entry.id   AF-A0A4R6ENJ9-F1
#
_cell.length_a   1.000
_cell.length_b   1.000
_cell.length_c   1.000
_cell.angle_alpha   90.00
_cell.angle_beta   90.00
_cell.angle_gamma   90.00
#
_symmetry.space_group_name_H-M   'P 1'
#
loop_
_entity.id
_entity.type
_entity.pdbx_description
1 polymer ?
#
loop_
_entity_poly.entity_id
_entity_poly.type
_entity_poly.pdbx_seq_one_letter_code
_entity_poly.pdbx_strand_id
1 'polypeptide(L)'
;MEWTNEQLIETARVVAKYEGEKAAQLLNELATRFDCALAATRTACAQRDALAAENAGMKSKLMFWDAESPEAPYDTPEEIAEAWALNYNEEIEVQVAARLPNRVYRVCESWDQQCKLELVDGVDVQTPATDAFLAEVRAQGVEMVTYRLKQFIDDGDFVGDEVPLIAGCIDVAADMAAQIRQGAAL
;
A
#
# COMPACT_ATOMS: atom_id res chain seq x y z
N MET A 1 -6.75 -6.69 -37.91
CA MET A 1 -7.58 -5.82 -37.07
C MET A 1 -7.39 -6.35 -35.65
N GLU A 2 -6.71 -5.60 -34.81
CA GLU A 2 -6.47 -6.01 -33.41
C GLU A 2 -7.73 -5.67 -32.60
N TRP A 3 -8.31 -6.66 -31.94
CA TRP A 3 -9.46 -6.46 -31.08
C TRP A 3 -8.99 -6.08 -29.68
N THR A 4 -9.70 -5.14 -29.05
CA THR A 4 -9.48 -4.84 -27.64
C THR A 4 -9.95 -6.01 -26.76
N ASN A 5 -9.40 -6.12 -25.55
CA ASN A 5 -9.82 -7.15 -24.59
C ASN A 5 -11.33 -7.10 -24.31
N GLU A 6 -11.93 -5.91 -24.22
CA GLU A 6 -13.38 -5.74 -24.03
C GLU A 6 -14.18 -6.24 -25.25
N GLN A 7 -13.74 -5.90 -26.45
CA GLN A 7 -14.36 -6.39 -27.69
C GLN A 7 -14.27 -7.91 -27.82
N LEU A 8 -13.15 -8.52 -27.40
CA LEU A 8 -12.98 -9.98 -27.39
C LEU A 8 -13.97 -10.65 -26.45
N ILE A 9 -14.15 -10.11 -25.25
CA ILE A 9 -15.08 -10.66 -24.24
C ILE A 9 -16.53 -10.51 -24.71
N GLU A 10 -16.91 -9.31 -25.18
CA GLU A 10 -18.25 -9.04 -25.73
C GLU A 10 -18.56 -10.00 -26.89
N THR A 11 -17.60 -10.16 -27.81
CA THR A 11 -17.76 -11.03 -28.97
C THR A 11 -17.84 -12.50 -28.55
N ALA A 12 -17.05 -12.94 -27.57
CA ALA A 12 -17.11 -14.31 -27.06
C ALA A 12 -18.50 -14.64 -26.48
N ARG A 13 -19.11 -13.71 -25.73
CA ARG A 13 -20.47 -13.85 -25.19
C ARG A 13 -21.53 -13.86 -26.29
N VAL A 14 -21.35 -13.07 -27.35
CA VAL A 14 -22.27 -13.05 -28.50
C VAL A 14 -22.17 -14.35 -29.29
N VAL A 15 -20.96 -14.81 -29.61
CA VAL A 15 -20.72 -16.05 -30.38
C VAL A 15 -21.23 -17.27 -29.62
N ALA A 16 -21.10 -17.31 -28.29
CA ALA A 16 -21.60 -18.40 -27.45
C ALA A 16 -23.09 -18.71 -27.68
N LYS A 17 -23.91 -17.74 -28.12
CA LYS A 17 -25.35 -17.94 -28.40
C LYS A 17 -25.63 -18.78 -29.65
N TYR A 18 -24.66 -18.87 -30.55
CA TYR A 18 -24.77 -19.58 -31.83
C TYR A 18 -24.03 -20.93 -31.83
N GLU A 19 -23.35 -21.25 -30.73
CA GLU A 19 -22.56 -22.47 -30.57
C GLU A 19 -23.33 -23.58 -29.86
N GLY A 20 -22.82 -24.82 -29.94
CA GLY A 20 -23.38 -25.95 -29.18
C GLY A 20 -23.25 -25.76 -27.66
N GLU A 21 -24.11 -26.43 -26.88
CA GLU A 21 -24.26 -26.22 -25.42
C GLU A 21 -22.92 -26.21 -24.65
N LYS A 22 -22.05 -27.21 -24.88
CA LYS A 22 -20.74 -27.28 -24.22
C LYS A 22 -19.79 -26.15 -24.61
N ALA A 23 -19.83 -25.73 -25.88
CA ALA A 23 -19.01 -24.64 -26.39
C ALA A 23 -19.51 -23.29 -25.85
N ALA A 24 -20.83 -23.10 -25.78
CA ALA A 24 -21.45 -21.93 -25.17
C ALA A 24 -21.09 -21.78 -23.69
N GLN A 25 -21.14 -22.88 -22.91
CA GLN A 25 -20.72 -22.88 -21.51
C GLN A 25 -19.25 -22.47 -21.35
N LEU A 26 -18.35 -23.08 -22.14
CA LEU A 26 -16.92 -22.79 -22.07
C LEU A 26 -16.59 -21.35 -22.47
N LEU A 27 -17.24 -20.82 -23.52
CA LEU A 27 -17.04 -19.44 -23.97
C LEU A 27 -17.51 -18.42 -22.93
N ASN A 28 -18.65 -18.66 -22.28
CA ASN A 28 -19.15 -17.78 -21.22
C ASN A 28 -18.26 -17.80 -19.98
N GLU A 29 -17.81 -18.98 -19.55
CA GLU A 29 -16.88 -19.12 -18.43
C GLU A 29 -15.54 -18.42 -18.72
N LEU A 30 -15.00 -18.62 -19.94
CA LEU A 30 -13.76 -18.00 -20.35
C LEU A 30 -13.89 -16.46 -20.43
N ALA A 31 -15.00 -15.96 -20.98
CA ALA A 31 -15.28 -14.52 -20.99
C ALA A 31 -15.34 -13.95 -19.57
N THR A 32 -16.01 -14.64 -18.65
CA THR A 32 -16.12 -14.23 -17.23
C THR A 32 -14.75 -14.18 -16.56
N ARG A 33 -13.89 -15.19 -16.76
CA ARG A 33 -12.53 -15.19 -16.21
C ARG A 33 -11.66 -14.09 -16.81
N PHE A 34 -11.79 -13.85 -18.12
CA PHE A 34 -11.07 -12.76 -18.78
C PHE A 34 -11.50 -11.39 -18.26
N ASP A 35 -12.80 -11.16 -18.02
CA ASP A 35 -13.30 -9.92 -17.41
C ASP A 35 -12.70 -9.71 -16.02
N CYS A 36 -12.76 -10.74 -15.16
CA CYS A 36 -12.19 -10.68 -13.81
C CYS A 36 -10.69 -10.39 -13.85
N ALA A 37 -9.93 -11.05 -14.73
CA ALA A 37 -8.50 -10.85 -14.88
C ALA A 37 -8.15 -9.44 -15.41
N LEU A 38 -8.95 -8.92 -16.36
CA LEU A 38 -8.78 -7.58 -16.90
C LEU A 38 -9.03 -6.52 -15.82
N ALA A 39 -10.09 -6.68 -15.03
CA ALA A 39 -10.41 -5.79 -13.91
C ALA A 39 -9.27 -5.80 -12.87
N ALA A 40 -8.82 -6.98 -12.45
CA ALA A 40 -7.73 -7.13 -11.49
C ALA A 40 -6.41 -6.50 -11.98
N THR A 41 -6.10 -6.66 -13.28
CA THR A 41 -4.90 -6.06 -13.86
C THR A 41 -4.99 -4.54 -13.87
N ARG A 42 -6.16 -3.98 -14.22
CA ARG A 42 -6.38 -2.52 -14.22
C ARG A 42 -6.25 -1.92 -12.82
N THR A 43 -6.83 -2.56 -11.81
CA THR A 43 -6.73 -2.09 -10.42
C THR A 43 -5.29 -2.16 -9.92
N ALA A 44 -4.57 -3.24 -10.22
CA ALA A 44 -3.15 -3.38 -9.86
C ALA A 44 -2.26 -2.34 -10.55
N CYS A 45 -2.50 -2.08 -11.85
CA CYS A 45 -1.78 -1.02 -12.57
C CYS A 45 -2.06 0.36 -11.96
N ALA A 46 -3.32 0.68 -11.64
CA ALA A 46 -3.67 1.95 -11.02
C ALA A 46 -3.02 2.14 -9.63
N GLN A 47 -3.03 1.10 -8.78
CA GLN A 47 -2.35 1.11 -7.49
C GLN A 47 -0.83 1.29 -7.65
N ARG A 48 -0.21 0.55 -8.57
CA ARG A 48 1.24 0.66 -8.86
C ARG A 48 1.60 2.07 -9.34
N ASP A 49 0.81 2.63 -10.26
CA ASP A 49 1.09 3.96 -10.81
C ASP A 49 0.89 5.05 -9.75
N ALA A 50 -0.06 4.89 -8.83
CA ALA A 50 -0.23 5.76 -7.67
C ALA A 50 0.99 5.70 -6.72
N LEU A 51 1.44 4.49 -6.36
CA LEU A 51 2.64 4.30 -5.54
C LEU A 51 3.90 4.82 -6.25
N ALA A 52 4.02 4.62 -7.56
CA ALA A 52 5.17 5.11 -8.34
C ALA A 52 5.18 6.64 -8.42
N ALA A 53 4.03 7.28 -8.59
CA ALA A 53 3.91 8.74 -8.56
C ALA A 53 4.24 9.30 -7.17
N GLU A 54 3.79 8.64 -6.11
CA GLU A 54 4.11 9.01 -4.74
C GLU A 54 5.62 8.86 -4.47
N ASN A 55 6.22 7.73 -4.83
CA ASN A 55 7.66 7.48 -4.71
C ASN A 55 8.51 8.46 -5.53
N ALA A 56 8.08 8.80 -6.75
CA ALA A 56 8.74 9.83 -7.56
C ALA A 56 8.65 11.21 -6.89
N GLY A 57 7.51 11.52 -6.28
CA GLY A 57 7.30 12.73 -5.48
C GLY A 57 8.18 12.75 -4.23
N MET A 58 8.30 11.64 -3.49
CA MET A 58 9.18 11.52 -2.32
C MET A 58 10.65 11.63 -2.69
N LYS A 59 11.08 10.93 -3.74
CA LYS A 59 12.46 10.98 -4.23
C LYS A 59 12.86 12.37 -4.72
N SER A 60 11.93 13.13 -5.30
CA SER A 60 12.14 14.54 -5.64
C SER A 60 12.15 15.48 -4.42
N LYS A 61 11.60 15.05 -3.27
CA LYS A 61 11.57 15.81 -2.02
C LYS A 61 12.77 15.49 -1.11
N LEU A 62 13.48 14.38 -1.33
CA LEU A 62 14.62 13.92 -0.53
C LEU A 62 15.95 14.34 -1.15
N MET A 63 16.22 15.64 -1.21
CA MET A 63 17.59 16.12 -1.25
C MET A 63 17.77 17.02 -0.04
N PHE A 64 18.68 16.61 0.85
CA PHE A 64 18.99 17.33 2.07
C PHE A 64 20.13 18.28 1.76
N TRP A 65 19.90 19.57 1.88
CA TRP A 65 20.95 20.56 1.87
C TRP A 65 21.10 21.13 3.26
N ASP A 66 22.35 21.36 3.62
CA ASP A 66 22.70 22.27 4.69
C ASP A 66 22.14 23.67 4.34
N ALA A 67 21.26 24.20 5.20
CA ALA A 67 20.64 25.50 5.01
C ALA A 67 21.64 26.65 5.19
N GLU A 68 22.69 26.44 5.99
CA GLU A 68 23.72 27.43 6.28
C GLU A 68 24.87 27.38 5.25
N SER A 69 25.16 26.21 4.67
CA SER A 69 26.20 26.03 3.64
C SER A 69 25.85 24.98 2.56
N PRO A 70 25.01 25.35 1.55
CA PRO A 70 24.59 24.42 0.50
C PRO A 70 25.70 24.18 -0.55
N GLU A 71 26.71 23.37 -0.21
CA GLU A 71 27.79 22.97 -1.13
C GLU A 71 27.37 21.81 -2.06
N ALA A 72 26.72 20.78 -1.50
CA ALA A 72 26.22 19.61 -2.21
C ALA A 72 25.02 18.98 -1.46
N PRO A 73 24.12 18.25 -2.15
CA PRO A 73 23.08 17.49 -1.48
C PRO A 73 23.69 16.30 -0.72
N TYR A 74 23.21 16.08 0.50
CA TYR A 74 23.47 14.91 1.33
C TYR A 74 22.35 13.88 1.12
N ASP A 75 22.67 12.60 1.33
CA ASP A 75 21.71 11.50 1.18
C ASP A 75 20.78 11.42 2.40
N THR A 76 21.26 11.85 3.58
CA THR A 76 20.52 11.86 4.84
C THR A 76 20.86 13.07 5.72
N PRO A 77 19.96 13.53 6.61
CA PRO A 77 20.25 14.61 7.56
C PRO A 77 21.30 14.19 8.62
N GLU A 78 21.45 12.89 8.90
CA GLU A 78 22.47 12.34 9.79
C GLU A 78 23.90 12.64 9.31
N GLU A 79 24.15 12.55 7.99
CA GLU A 79 25.45 12.90 7.40
C GLU A 79 25.81 14.37 7.62
N ILE A 80 24.82 15.26 7.66
CA ILE A 80 25.02 16.68 7.93
C ILE A 80 25.41 16.88 9.40
N ALA A 81 24.71 16.20 10.32
CA ALA A 81 25.02 16.24 11.75
C ALA A 81 26.42 15.70 12.05
N GLU A 82 26.85 14.63 11.36
CA GLU A 82 28.21 14.09 11.46
C GLU A 82 29.27 15.05 10.87
N ALA A 83 29.00 15.66 9.71
CA ALA A 83 29.89 16.65 9.11
C ALA A 83 30.11 17.87 10.02
N TRP A 84 29.07 18.25 10.77
CA TRP A 84 29.09 19.34 11.73
C TRP A 84 29.57 18.92 13.13
N ALA A 85 29.83 17.63 13.36
CA ALA A 85 30.20 17.06 14.65
C ALA A 85 29.24 17.44 15.78
N LEU A 86 27.94 17.38 15.49
CA LEU A 86 26.89 17.76 16.46
C LEU A 86 26.82 16.78 17.63
N ASN A 87 26.65 17.36 18.82
CA ASN A 87 26.51 16.66 20.09
C ASN A 87 25.05 16.45 20.45
N TYR A 88 24.81 15.62 21.45
CA TYR A 88 23.47 15.39 22.01
C TYR A 88 22.75 16.71 22.31
N ASN A 89 21.49 16.79 21.87
CA ASN A 89 20.57 17.92 22.04
C ASN A 89 20.91 19.17 21.20
N GLU A 90 21.87 19.09 20.28
CA GLU A 90 22.07 20.13 19.26
C GLU A 90 21.06 19.98 18.12
N GLU A 91 20.65 21.12 17.57
CA GLU A 91 19.65 21.23 16.51
C GLU A 91 20.31 21.68 15.21
N ILE A 92 19.83 21.15 14.10
CA ILE A 92 20.28 21.52 12.76
C ILE A 92 19.10 21.82 11.84
N GLU A 93 19.20 22.93 11.13
CA GLU A 93 18.29 23.28 10.06
C GLU A 93 18.72 22.62 8.75
N VAL A 94 17.85 21.78 8.22
CA VAL A 94 18.06 21.07 6.97
C VAL A 94 17.04 21.56 5.95
N GLN A 95 17.54 22.09 4.83
CA GLN A 95 16.70 22.43 3.70
C GLN A 95 16.37 21.16 2.93
N VAL A 96 15.08 20.83 2.87
CA VAL A 96 14.59 19.63 2.18
C VAL A 96 13.90 20.05 0.89
N ALA A 97 14.63 20.02 -0.23
CA ALA A 97 14.20 20.55 -1.53
C ALA A 97 13.90 22.06 -1.55
N ALA A 98 14.18 22.72 -2.68
CA ALA A 98 14.10 24.19 -2.85
C ALA A 98 12.69 24.83 -2.70
N ARG A 99 11.66 24.07 -2.31
CA ARG A 99 10.25 24.51 -2.23
C ARG A 99 9.51 24.10 -0.96
N LEU A 100 10.15 23.39 -0.03
CA LEU A 100 9.56 23.11 1.28
C LEU A 100 10.17 24.03 2.34
N PRO A 101 9.43 24.31 3.43
CA PRO A 101 10.03 24.95 4.60
C PRO A 101 11.19 24.10 5.13
N ASN A 102 12.20 24.76 5.72
CA ASN A 102 13.30 24.10 6.41
C ASN A 102 12.74 23.14 7.47
N ARG A 103 13.45 22.05 7.69
CA ARG A 103 13.18 21.12 8.78
C ARG A 103 14.23 21.29 9.85
N VAL A 104 13.82 21.22 11.10
CA VAL A 104 14.72 21.25 12.25
C VAL A 104 14.83 19.85 12.80
N TYR A 105 16.03 19.29 12.77
CA TYR A 105 16.34 18.00 13.36
C TYR A 105 17.16 18.21 14.63
N ARG A 106 16.94 17.38 15.66
CA ARG A 106 17.73 17.38 16.89
C ARG A 106 18.41 16.05 17.09
N VAL A 107 19.67 16.08 17.53
CA VAL A 107 20.44 14.88 17.88
C VAL A 107 19.94 14.28 19.19
N CYS A 108 19.29 13.12 19.13
CA CYS A 108 18.81 12.37 20.29
C CYS A 108 19.86 11.42 20.85
N GLU A 109 20.72 10.86 20.00
CA GLU A 109 21.80 9.95 20.39
C GLU A 109 22.99 10.24 19.47
N SER A 110 24.19 10.39 20.03
CA SER A 110 25.44 10.62 19.29
C SER A 110 26.50 9.67 19.82
N TRP A 111 26.90 8.72 18.98
CA TRP A 111 28.01 7.78 19.20
C TRP A 111 29.09 8.05 18.16
N ASP A 112 30.32 7.53 18.37
CA ASP A 112 31.53 7.83 17.56
C ASP A 112 31.37 7.72 16.02
N GLN A 113 30.34 7.01 15.51
CA GLN A 113 30.03 6.87 14.08
C GLN A 113 28.52 6.79 13.78
N GLN A 114 27.67 7.24 14.69
CA GLN A 114 26.23 7.13 14.47
C GLN A 114 25.49 8.24 15.22
N CYS A 115 24.81 9.10 14.46
CA CYS A 115 23.87 10.06 15.00
C CYS A 115 22.44 9.59 14.74
N LYS A 116 21.58 9.72 15.75
CA LYS A 116 20.13 9.51 15.62
C LYS A 116 19.42 10.83 15.82
N LEU A 117 18.60 11.20 14.83
CA LEU A 117 17.89 12.46 14.81
C LEU A 117 16.40 12.28 15.13
N GLU A 118 15.80 13.26 15.80
CA GLU A 118 14.35 13.47 15.83
C GLU A 118 13.98 14.71 15.02
N LEU A 119 12.85 14.68 14.32
CA LEU A 119 12.27 15.86 13.70
C LEU A 119 11.60 16.71 14.78
N VAL A 120 12.13 17.91 15.03
CA VAL A 120 11.59 18.86 16.01
C VAL A 120 10.62 19.84 15.38
N ASP A 121 10.89 20.28 14.15
CA ASP A 121 10.03 21.20 13.41
C ASP A 121 10.06 20.90 11.90
N GLY A 122 8.91 21.08 11.23
CA GLY A 122 8.70 20.73 9.83
C GLY A 122 7.56 19.74 9.60
N VAL A 123 7.05 19.70 8.36
CA VAL A 123 5.94 18.80 7.98
C VAL A 123 6.49 17.43 7.62
N ASP A 124 6.01 16.42 8.34
CA ASP A 124 6.28 15.02 8.01
C ASP A 124 5.66 14.67 6.66
N VAL A 125 6.37 13.91 5.82
CA VAL A 125 5.87 13.61 4.48
C VAL A 125 4.75 12.59 4.60
N GLN A 126 3.50 13.03 4.47
CA GLN A 126 2.38 12.10 4.41
C GLN A 126 2.46 11.23 3.15
N THR A 127 2.20 9.94 3.33
CA THR A 127 2.30 8.90 2.29
C THR A 127 0.94 8.24 2.03
N PRO A 128 -0.09 9.00 1.63
CA PRO A 128 -1.47 8.53 1.69
C PRO A 128 -1.79 7.32 0.80
N ALA A 129 -1.14 7.16 -0.37
CA ALA A 129 -1.36 5.99 -1.21
C ALA A 129 -0.57 4.77 -0.68
N THR A 130 0.62 4.98 -0.13
CA THR A 130 1.35 3.94 0.63
C THR A 130 0.57 3.48 1.86
N ASP A 131 0.02 4.41 2.63
CA ASP A 131 -0.77 4.13 3.83
C ASP A 131 -2.06 3.37 3.49
N ALA A 132 -2.76 3.81 2.44
CA ALA A 132 -3.94 3.13 1.91
C ALA A 132 -3.60 1.72 1.40
N PHE A 133 -2.45 1.55 0.74
CA PHE A 133 -1.98 0.23 0.30
C PHE A 133 -1.68 -0.70 1.48
N LEU A 134 -0.97 -0.22 2.51
CA LEU A 134 -0.68 -0.99 3.72
C LEU A 134 -1.95 -1.34 4.51
N ALA A 135 -2.93 -0.43 4.55
CA ALA A 135 -4.25 -0.71 5.10
C ALA A 135 -4.96 -1.82 4.33
N GLU A 136 -4.98 -1.75 2.99
CA GLU A 136 -5.59 -2.79 2.16
C GLU A 136 -4.91 -4.16 2.34
N VAL A 137 -3.57 -4.22 2.36
CA VAL A 137 -2.83 -5.47 2.61
C VAL A 137 -3.17 -6.05 3.99
N ARG A 138 -3.27 -5.20 5.01
CA ARG A 138 -3.68 -5.63 6.36
C ARG A 138 -5.12 -6.15 6.38
N ALA A 139 -6.04 -5.48 5.69
CA ALA A 139 -7.44 -5.91 5.58
C ALA A 139 -7.57 -7.27 4.85
N GLN A 140 -6.80 -7.48 3.78
CA GLN A 140 -6.75 -8.77 3.09
C GLN A 140 -6.25 -9.90 4.00
N GLY A 141 -5.26 -9.63 4.86
CA GLY A 141 -4.83 -10.58 5.87
C GLY A 141 -5.95 -11.04 6.81
N VAL A 142 -6.82 -10.10 7.22
CA VAL A 142 -8.01 -10.42 8.04
C VAL A 142 -9.04 -11.21 7.24
N GLU A 143 -9.29 -10.85 5.98
CA GLU A 143 -10.24 -11.56 5.10
C GLU A 143 -9.80 -13.01 4.81
N MET A 144 -8.50 -13.28 4.76
CA MET A 144 -7.98 -14.64 4.65
C MET A 144 -8.36 -15.51 5.85
N VAL A 145 -8.38 -14.94 7.06
CA VAL A 145 -8.86 -15.64 8.26
C VAL A 145 -10.36 -15.90 8.12
N THR A 146 -11.14 -14.92 7.67
CA THR A 146 -12.58 -15.08 7.43
C THR A 146 -12.88 -16.19 6.42
N TYR A 147 -12.13 -16.27 5.32
CA TYR A 147 -12.26 -17.35 4.34
C TYR A 147 -11.99 -18.72 4.97
N ARG A 148 -10.94 -18.83 5.80
CA ARG A 148 -10.61 -20.08 6.47
C ARG A 148 -11.68 -20.51 7.47
N LEU A 149 -12.28 -19.57 8.19
CA LEU A 149 -13.39 -19.86 9.11
C LEU A 149 -14.66 -20.32 8.37
N LYS A 150 -14.99 -19.73 7.22
CA LYS A 150 -16.09 -20.20 6.37
C LYS A 150 -15.85 -21.63 5.91
N GLN A 151 -14.62 -21.94 5.51
CA GLN A 151 -14.25 -23.29 5.13
C GLN A 151 -14.46 -24.30 6.28
N PHE A 152 -14.13 -23.96 7.53
CA PHE A 152 -14.41 -24.86 8.66
C PHE A 152 -15.90 -25.17 8.84
N ILE A 153 -16.77 -24.17 8.61
CA ILE A 153 -18.23 -24.38 8.65
C ILE A 153 -18.66 -25.31 7.50
N ASP A 154 -18.21 -25.03 6.27
CA ASP A 154 -18.59 -25.79 5.08
C ASP A 154 -18.11 -27.26 5.15
N ASP A 155 -16.89 -27.46 5.66
CA ASP A 155 -16.28 -28.79 5.80
C ASP A 155 -16.83 -29.57 7.02
N GLY A 156 -17.61 -28.93 7.90
CA GLY A 156 -18.10 -29.55 9.13
C GLY A 156 -17.00 -29.82 10.17
N ASP A 157 -15.85 -29.15 10.05
CA ASP A 157 -14.63 -29.37 10.84
C ASP A 157 -14.65 -28.54 12.12
N PHE A 158 -15.61 -28.84 13.01
CA PHE A 158 -15.82 -28.18 14.31
C PHE A 158 -16.44 -29.15 15.33
N VAL A 159 -16.35 -28.81 16.63
CA VAL A 159 -16.80 -29.70 17.71
C VAL A 159 -18.00 -29.10 18.44
N GLY A 160 -19.11 -29.84 18.51
CA GLY A 160 -20.31 -29.38 19.22
C GLY A 160 -21.04 -28.25 18.50
N ASP A 161 -21.54 -27.26 19.24
CA ASP A 161 -22.36 -26.15 18.71
C ASP A 161 -21.52 -24.88 18.51
N GLU A 162 -20.41 -25.00 17.78
CA GLU A 162 -19.46 -23.91 17.54
C GLU A 162 -19.83 -23.02 16.34
N VAL A 163 -20.79 -23.45 15.50
CA VAL A 163 -21.21 -22.69 14.30
C VAL A 163 -21.64 -21.25 14.63
N PRO A 164 -22.44 -20.97 15.68
CA PRO A 164 -22.80 -19.59 16.03
C PRO A 164 -21.59 -18.74 16.42
N LEU A 165 -20.59 -19.32 17.08
CA LEU A 165 -19.35 -18.63 17.47
C LEU A 165 -18.50 -18.32 16.25
N ILE A 166 -18.28 -19.29 15.37
CA ILE A 166 -17.48 -19.12 14.15
C ILE A 166 -18.12 -18.08 13.22
N ALA A 167 -19.45 -18.10 13.08
CA ALA A 167 -20.19 -17.08 12.35
C ALA A 167 -20.01 -15.67 12.95
N GLY A 168 -20.10 -15.55 14.29
CA GLY A 168 -19.83 -14.27 14.96
C GLY A 168 -18.40 -13.75 14.74
N CYS A 169 -17.39 -14.64 14.75
CA CYS A 169 -16.01 -14.28 14.42
C CYS A 169 -15.84 -13.80 12.98
N ILE A 170 -16.55 -14.42 12.02
CA ILE A 170 -16.56 -14.02 10.61
C ILE A 170 -17.08 -12.59 10.46
N ASP A 171 -18.18 -12.26 11.13
CA ASP A 171 -18.79 -10.93 11.05
C ASP A 171 -17.87 -9.86 11.67
N VAL A 172 -17.32 -10.12 12.86
CA VAL A 172 -16.37 -9.21 13.51
C VAL A 172 -15.11 -9.00 12.66
N ALA A 173 -14.57 -10.07 12.05
CA ALA A 173 -13.42 -9.96 11.17
C ALA A 173 -13.72 -9.15 9.91
N ALA A 174 -14.92 -9.28 9.35
CA ALA A 174 -15.36 -8.47 8.21
C ALA A 174 -15.44 -6.97 8.57
N ASP A 175 -16.00 -6.65 9.73
CA ASP A 175 -16.06 -5.28 10.24
C ASP A 175 -14.66 -4.72 10.51
N MET A 176 -13.77 -5.51 11.10
CA MET A 176 -12.37 -5.15 11.34
C MET A 176 -11.62 -4.85 10.03
N ALA A 177 -11.79 -5.68 9.00
CA ALA A 177 -11.19 -5.43 7.69
C ALA A 177 -11.71 -4.12 7.06
N ALA A 178 -13.00 -3.82 7.20
CA ALA A 178 -13.58 -2.56 6.74
C ALA A 178 -13.02 -1.34 7.50
N GLN A 179 -12.82 -1.46 8.81
CA GLN A 179 -12.22 -0.40 9.64
C GLN A 179 -10.75 -0.17 9.29
N ILE A 180 -9.96 -1.23 9.06
CA ILE A 180 -8.56 -1.11 8.64
C ILE A 180 -8.45 -0.31 7.34
N ARG A 181 -9.33 -0.54 6.36
CA ARG A 181 -9.37 0.23 5.10
C ARG A 181 -9.67 1.72 5.28
N GLN A 182 -10.38 2.08 6.35
CA GLN A 182 -10.66 3.47 6.70
C GLN A 182 -9.51 4.13 7.49
N GLY A 183 -8.42 3.40 7.74
CA GLY A 183 -7.27 3.90 8.50
C GLY A 183 -7.46 3.79 10.01
N ALA A 184 -8.41 2.99 10.50
CA ALA A 184 -8.52 2.72 11.93
C ALA A 184 -7.26 1.96 12.41
N ALA A 185 -6.65 2.44 13.50
CA ALA A 185 -5.61 1.70 14.20
C ALA A 185 -6.25 0.54 14.97
N LEU A 186 -5.56 -0.62 14.98
CA LEU A 186 -5.89 -1.77 15.81
C LEU A 186 -5.43 -1.57 17.25
#